data_AF-A0A7Y5DZZ6-F1
#
_entry.id   AF-A0A7Y5DZZ6-F1
#
_cell.length_a   1.000
_cell.length_b   1.000
_cell.length_c   1.000
_cell.angle_alpha   90.00
_cell.angle_beta   90.00
_cell.angle_gamma   90.00
#
_symmetry.space_group_name_H-M   'P 1'
#
loop_
_entity.id
_entity.type
_entity.pdbx_description
1 polymer ?
#
loop_
_entity_poly.entity_id
_entity_poly.type
_entity_poly.pdbx_seq_one_letter_code
_entity_poly.pdbx_strand_id
1 'polypeptide(L)'
;MSVLRLLGLVGALVALALAVLPGCSRAAPDATPEGAVRQWLEKMEDSLADPAAGKEAYALLSAGARKNLKARADRDGPRQGRRIQPYEMLAEGRFGLRFRPKHMSATITGDRASVDVRGDEPTAQATVFCSKEPVADANGKPTALLAWRVDLELPDVAPLNKRPGTGGSL
;
A
#
# COMPACT_ATOMS: atom_id res chain seq x y z
N MET A 1 37.36 -15.44 56.93
CA MET A 1 36.92 -15.94 55.61
C MET A 1 35.74 -15.11 55.09
N SER A 2 35.92 -13.79 54.86
CA SER A 2 34.75 -12.89 54.63
C SER A 2 34.94 -11.82 53.54
N VAL A 3 35.92 -11.96 52.63
CA VAL A 3 36.17 -10.91 51.62
C VAL A 3 35.97 -11.40 50.18
N LEU A 4 35.84 -12.70 49.96
CA LEU A 4 35.84 -13.28 48.61
C LEU A 4 34.46 -13.44 47.94
N ARG A 5 33.37 -13.01 48.59
CA ARG A 5 32.00 -13.17 48.03
C ARG A 5 31.36 -11.88 47.49
N LEU A 6 31.96 -10.71 47.72
CA LEU A 6 31.38 -9.44 47.26
C LEU A 6 31.77 -9.04 45.82
N LEU A 7 32.88 -9.56 45.27
CA LEU A 7 33.32 -9.17 43.92
C LEU A 7 32.54 -9.85 42.78
N GLY A 8 31.85 -10.96 43.05
CA GLY A 8 31.15 -11.72 42.00
C GLY A 8 29.81 -11.14 41.54
N LEU A 9 29.17 -10.32 42.38
CA LEU A 9 27.82 -9.81 42.12
C LEU A 9 27.80 -8.46 41.39
N VAL A 10 28.89 -7.69 41.44
CA VAL A 10 28.96 -6.36 40.81
C VAL A 10 29.33 -6.46 39.32
N GLY A 11 30.13 -7.46 38.93
CA GLY A 11 30.56 -7.64 37.54
C GLY A 11 29.48 -8.18 36.60
N ALA A 12 28.50 -8.92 37.12
CA ALA A 12 27.42 -9.52 36.31
C ALA A 12 26.29 -8.51 35.96
N LEU A 13 26.17 -7.42 36.71
CA LEU A 13 25.13 -6.39 36.47
C LEU A 13 25.55 -5.31 35.47
N VAL A 14 26.85 -5.14 35.21
CA VAL A 14 27.35 -4.13 34.25
C VAL A 14 27.44 -4.68 32.82
N ALA A 15 27.56 -6.00 32.65
CA ALA A 15 27.64 -6.62 31.32
C ALA A 15 26.29 -6.73 30.59
N LEU A 16 25.16 -6.57 31.28
CA LEU A 16 23.82 -6.65 30.69
C LEU A 16 23.27 -5.29 30.19
N ALA A 17 24.03 -4.21 30.37
CA ALA A 17 23.56 -2.85 30.07
C ALA A 17 23.94 -2.34 28.66
N LEU A 18 24.67 -3.11 27.84
CA LEU A 18 25.30 -2.61 26.59
C LEU A 18 24.82 -3.30 25.29
N ALA A 19 23.60 -3.85 25.26
CA ALA A 19 23.04 -4.47 24.06
C ALA A 19 21.84 -3.73 23.46
N VAL A 20 21.67 -2.43 23.74
CA VAL A 20 20.71 -1.58 23.01
C VAL A 20 21.44 -0.95 21.84
N LEU A 21 21.71 -1.75 20.81
CA LEU A 21 22.05 -1.21 19.50
C LEU A 21 20.80 -0.45 19.01
N PRO A 22 20.88 0.87 18.74
CA PRO A 22 19.84 1.53 17.98
C PRO A 22 19.91 0.90 16.59
N GLY A 23 19.08 -0.11 16.34
CA GLY A 23 18.85 -0.60 15.00
C GLY A 23 18.39 0.61 14.20
N CYS A 24 19.26 1.13 13.34
CA CYS A 24 18.90 2.07 12.28
C CYS A 24 17.94 1.33 11.35
N SER A 25 16.69 1.18 11.79
CA SER A 25 15.58 0.74 10.99
C SER A 25 15.40 1.81 9.93
N ARG A 26 15.90 1.54 8.72
CA ARG A 26 15.59 2.37 7.55
C ARG A 26 14.07 2.56 7.54
N ALA A 27 13.62 3.81 7.49
CA ALA A 27 12.20 4.11 7.46
C ALA A 27 11.54 3.27 6.35
N ALA A 28 10.37 2.69 6.66
CA ALA A 28 9.63 1.91 5.69
C ALA A 28 9.38 2.75 4.42
N PRO A 29 9.39 2.16 3.21
CA PRO A 29 9.16 2.91 1.99
C PRO A 29 7.86 3.73 2.01
N ASP A 30 6.80 3.19 2.62
CA ASP A 30 5.50 3.86 2.75
C ASP A 30 5.42 4.88 3.90
N ALA A 31 6.55 5.20 4.56
CA ALA A 31 6.64 6.30 5.52
C ALA A 31 6.59 7.68 4.84
N THR A 32 6.89 7.77 3.53
CA THR A 32 6.70 9.00 2.72
C THR A 32 5.82 8.73 1.50
N PRO A 33 5.13 9.74 0.94
CA PRO A 33 4.33 9.57 -0.27
C PRO A 33 5.16 9.08 -1.46
N GLU A 34 6.35 9.64 -1.69
CA GLU A 34 7.22 9.26 -2.80
C GLU A 34 7.71 7.83 -2.68
N GLY A 35 8.00 7.38 -1.46
CA GLY A 35 8.41 6.00 -1.21
C GLY A 35 7.26 5.01 -1.42
N ALA A 36 6.03 5.36 -1.00
CA ALA A 36 4.84 4.56 -1.30
C ALA A 36 4.58 4.45 -2.82
N VAL A 37 4.68 5.56 -3.55
CA VAL A 37 4.52 5.57 -5.02
C VAL A 37 5.60 4.72 -5.69
N ARG A 38 6.87 4.87 -5.27
CA ARG A 38 7.98 4.07 -5.81
C ARG A 38 7.76 2.57 -5.59
N GLN A 39 7.41 2.18 -4.36
CA GLN A 39 7.15 0.80 -4.00
C GLN A 39 5.97 0.22 -4.81
N TRP A 40 4.91 1.00 -4.98
CA TRP A 40 3.75 0.57 -5.76
C TRP A 40 4.10 0.38 -7.25
N LEU A 41 4.85 1.32 -7.85
CA LEU A 41 5.29 1.20 -9.24
C LEU A 41 6.19 -0.02 -9.47
N GLU A 42 7.11 -0.30 -8.54
CA GLU A 42 7.96 -1.49 -8.57
C GLU A 42 7.10 -2.76 -8.57
N LYS A 43 6.11 -2.86 -7.67
CA LYS A 43 5.19 -4.02 -7.63
C LYS A 43 4.29 -4.12 -8.85
N MET A 44 3.91 -3.01 -9.46
CA MET A 44 3.18 -3.01 -10.73
C MET A 44 4.06 -3.52 -11.89
N GLU A 45 5.34 -3.15 -11.93
CA GLU A 45 6.30 -3.65 -12.93
C GLU A 45 6.54 -5.16 -12.76
N ASP A 46 6.79 -5.61 -11.53
CA ASP A 46 6.95 -7.02 -11.18
C ASP A 46 5.70 -7.85 -11.54
N SER A 47 4.51 -7.26 -11.43
CA SER A 47 3.24 -7.95 -11.70
C SER A 47 3.07 -8.43 -13.14
N LEU A 48 3.86 -7.89 -14.07
CA LEU A 48 3.89 -8.34 -15.46
C LEU A 48 4.47 -9.76 -15.58
N ALA A 49 5.36 -10.14 -14.68
CA ALA A 49 6.00 -11.45 -14.65
C ALA A 49 5.50 -12.34 -13.50
N ASP A 50 5.07 -11.75 -12.38
CA ASP A 50 4.62 -12.46 -11.18
C ASP A 50 3.22 -12.02 -10.72
N PRO A 51 2.18 -12.88 -10.85
CA PRO A 51 0.84 -12.58 -10.35
C PRO A 51 0.76 -12.29 -8.85
N ALA A 52 1.71 -12.75 -8.02
CA ALA A 52 1.74 -12.44 -6.60
C ALA A 52 2.07 -10.95 -6.36
N ALA A 53 2.97 -10.38 -7.14
CA ALA A 53 3.31 -8.95 -7.07
C ALA A 53 2.09 -8.05 -7.37
N GLY A 54 1.15 -8.48 -8.20
CA GLY A 54 -0.12 -7.77 -8.42
C GLY A 54 -0.99 -7.66 -7.15
N LYS A 55 -0.98 -8.69 -6.30
CA LYS A 55 -1.66 -8.65 -4.99
C LYS A 55 -0.95 -7.71 -4.02
N GLU A 56 0.38 -7.68 -4.06
CA GLU A 56 1.18 -6.75 -3.25
C GLU A 56 0.95 -5.30 -3.69
N ALA A 57 0.94 -5.02 -5.00
CA ALA A 57 0.58 -3.71 -5.54
C ALA A 57 -0.83 -3.28 -5.10
N TYR A 58 -1.80 -4.20 -5.13
CA TYR A 58 -3.15 -3.93 -4.62
C TYR A 58 -3.17 -3.60 -3.12
N ALA A 59 -2.33 -4.25 -2.31
CA ALA A 59 -2.25 -3.99 -0.88
C ALA A 59 -1.69 -2.59 -0.55
N LEU A 60 -0.90 -1.99 -1.45
CA LEU A 60 -0.33 -0.65 -1.29
C LEU A 60 -1.32 0.49 -1.62
N LEU A 61 -2.51 0.16 -2.14
CA LEU A 61 -3.53 1.14 -2.47
C LEU A 61 -4.29 1.65 -1.26
N SER A 62 -4.90 2.83 -1.41
CA SER A 62 -5.82 3.41 -0.43
C SER A 62 -7.02 2.47 -0.22
N ALA A 63 -7.65 2.54 0.96
CA ALA A 63 -8.88 1.81 1.22
C ALA A 63 -9.98 2.16 0.20
N GLY A 64 -10.04 3.43 -0.22
CA GLY A 64 -10.96 3.93 -1.25
C GLY A 64 -10.74 3.28 -2.61
N ALA A 65 -9.50 3.29 -3.11
CA ALA A 65 -9.15 2.67 -4.39
C ALA A 65 -9.41 1.15 -4.37
N ARG A 66 -9.02 0.47 -3.28
CA ARG A 66 -9.31 -0.97 -3.10
C ARG A 66 -10.81 -1.28 -3.15
N LYS A 67 -11.64 -0.46 -2.50
CA LYS A 67 -13.11 -0.59 -2.51
C LYS A 67 -13.68 -0.39 -3.92
N ASN A 68 -13.18 0.61 -4.66
CA ASN A 68 -13.62 0.88 -6.03
C ASN A 68 -13.27 -0.29 -6.97
N LEU A 69 -12.02 -0.78 -6.94
CA LEU A 69 -11.60 -1.95 -7.72
C LEU A 69 -12.40 -3.20 -7.37
N LYS A 70 -12.73 -3.40 -6.08
CA LYS A 70 -13.61 -4.50 -5.67
C LYS A 70 -15.01 -4.39 -6.29
N ALA A 71 -15.62 -3.20 -6.26
CA ALA A 71 -16.93 -2.98 -6.87
C ALA A 71 -16.92 -3.25 -8.39
N ARG A 72 -15.81 -2.92 -9.08
CA ARG A 72 -15.61 -3.24 -10.50
C ARG A 72 -15.53 -4.74 -10.74
N ALA A 73 -14.67 -5.43 -9.98
CA ALA A 73 -14.51 -6.88 -10.08
C ALA A 73 -15.83 -7.62 -9.83
N ASP A 74 -16.61 -7.20 -8.82
CA ASP A 74 -17.91 -7.78 -8.50
C ASP A 74 -18.94 -7.55 -9.63
N ARG A 75 -18.85 -6.42 -10.36
CA ARG A 75 -19.73 -6.11 -11.50
C ARG A 75 -19.35 -6.86 -12.77
N ASP A 76 -18.06 -6.90 -13.10
CA ASP A 76 -17.59 -7.38 -14.40
C ASP A 76 -17.34 -8.89 -14.39
N GLY A 77 -17.14 -9.51 -13.22
CA GLY A 77 -17.03 -10.96 -13.09
C GLY A 77 -18.19 -11.74 -13.73
N PRO A 78 -19.46 -11.47 -13.36
CA PRO A 78 -20.61 -12.11 -13.99
C PRO A 78 -20.66 -11.93 -15.52
N ARG A 79 -20.18 -10.79 -16.05
CA ARG A 79 -20.14 -10.52 -17.49
C ARG A 79 -19.06 -11.32 -18.22
N GLN A 80 -17.94 -11.59 -17.54
CA GLN A 80 -16.85 -12.41 -18.08
C GLN A 80 -17.04 -13.91 -17.82
N GLY A 81 -18.15 -14.33 -17.19
CA GLY A 81 -18.43 -15.74 -16.89
C GLY A 81 -17.49 -16.37 -15.86
N ARG A 82 -16.69 -15.56 -15.15
CA ARG A 82 -15.78 -16.01 -14.09
C ARG A 82 -15.71 -15.00 -12.96
N ARG A 83 -15.36 -15.46 -11.76
CA ARG A 83 -15.04 -14.54 -10.67
C ARG A 83 -13.71 -13.84 -10.98
N ILE A 84 -13.73 -12.52 -11.05
CA ILE A 84 -12.52 -11.69 -11.13
C ILE A 84 -12.20 -11.18 -9.74
N GLN A 85 -10.93 -11.23 -9.37
CA GLN A 85 -10.45 -10.68 -8.10
C GLN A 85 -10.18 -9.17 -8.23
N PRO A 86 -10.32 -8.39 -7.14
CA PRO A 86 -10.09 -6.96 -7.19
C PRO A 86 -8.70 -6.55 -7.70
N TYR A 87 -7.66 -7.34 -7.40
CA TYR A 87 -6.29 -7.07 -7.88
C TYR A 87 -6.13 -7.36 -9.38
N GLU A 88 -6.94 -8.24 -9.98
CA GLU A 88 -6.89 -8.48 -11.43
C GLU A 88 -7.40 -7.27 -12.22
N MET A 89 -8.24 -6.43 -11.61
CA MET A 89 -8.68 -5.16 -12.20
C MET A 89 -7.53 -4.15 -12.37
N LEU A 90 -6.42 -4.32 -11.64
CA LEU A 90 -5.21 -3.51 -11.87
C LEU A 90 -4.51 -3.87 -13.16
N ALA A 91 -4.58 -5.12 -13.61
CA ALA A 91 -3.98 -5.54 -14.87
C ALA A 91 -4.84 -5.10 -16.08
N GLU A 92 -6.15 -4.95 -15.90
CA GLU A 92 -7.06 -4.45 -16.93
C GLU A 92 -6.94 -2.92 -17.15
N GLY A 93 -6.57 -2.16 -16.11
CA GLY A 93 -6.27 -0.74 -16.25
C GLY A 93 -4.77 -0.49 -16.40
N ARG A 94 -4.37 0.28 -17.40
CA ARG A 94 -2.96 0.72 -17.54
C ARG A 94 -2.63 1.80 -16.51
N PHE A 95 -2.64 1.45 -15.23
CA PHE A 95 -2.35 2.34 -14.10
C PHE A 95 -0.84 2.65 -13.96
N GLY A 96 0.01 2.06 -14.79
CA GLY A 96 1.44 2.35 -14.85
C GLY A 96 1.76 3.66 -15.57
N LEU A 97 2.90 4.24 -15.19
CA LEU A 97 3.47 5.38 -15.90
C LEU A 97 3.94 4.95 -17.29
N ARG A 98 3.73 5.81 -18.29
CA ARG A 98 4.18 5.57 -19.68
C ARG A 98 5.66 5.85 -19.92
N PHE A 99 6.38 6.20 -18.84
CA PHE A 99 7.77 6.59 -18.84
C PHE A 99 8.43 6.09 -17.55
N ARG A 100 9.76 5.99 -17.56
CA ARG A 100 10.52 5.60 -16.37
C ARG A 100 10.69 6.80 -15.43
N PRO A 101 10.29 6.71 -14.15
CA PRO A 101 10.52 7.77 -13.18
C PRO A 101 11.99 8.04 -12.93
N LYS A 102 12.33 9.32 -12.75
CA LYS A 102 13.68 9.80 -12.39
C LYS A 102 13.65 10.68 -11.17
N HIS A 103 12.65 11.54 -11.09
CA HIS A 103 12.44 12.45 -9.97
C HIS A 103 11.01 12.33 -9.46
N MET A 104 10.86 12.40 -8.13
CA MET A 104 9.59 12.44 -7.44
C MET A 104 9.64 13.52 -6.36
N SER A 105 8.58 14.31 -6.24
CA SER A 105 8.43 15.31 -5.18
C SER A 105 6.99 15.32 -4.70
N ALA A 106 6.78 15.24 -3.39
CA ALA A 106 5.45 15.33 -2.81
C ALA A 106 5.09 16.75 -2.35
N THR A 107 3.83 17.11 -2.52
CA THR A 107 3.16 18.18 -1.77
C THR A 107 2.18 17.52 -0.80
N ILE A 108 2.37 17.75 0.50
CA ILE A 108 1.57 17.12 1.57
C ILE A 108 0.61 18.15 2.18
N THR A 109 -0.67 17.79 2.26
CA THR A 109 -1.74 18.57 2.89
C THR A 109 -2.50 17.67 3.86
N GLY A 110 -2.13 17.71 5.14
CA GLY A 110 -2.71 16.84 6.17
C GLY A 110 -2.47 15.35 5.86
N ASP A 111 -3.54 14.59 5.77
CA ASP A 111 -3.52 13.15 5.46
C ASP A 111 -3.60 12.83 3.96
N ARG A 112 -3.37 13.84 3.11
CA ARG A 112 -3.38 13.73 1.65
C ARG A 112 -2.05 14.23 1.09
N ALA A 113 -1.62 13.65 -0.02
CA ALA A 113 -0.47 14.14 -0.77
C ALA A 113 -0.68 13.99 -2.28
N SER A 114 -0.06 14.88 -3.05
CA SER A 114 0.16 14.72 -4.48
C SER A 114 1.65 14.54 -4.73
N VAL A 115 2.01 13.51 -5.48
CA VAL A 115 3.40 13.21 -5.87
C VAL A 115 3.56 13.52 -7.34
N ASP A 116 4.36 14.54 -7.64
CA ASP A 116 4.77 14.84 -9.00
C ASP A 116 5.90 13.91 -9.40
N VAL A 117 5.67 13.08 -10.41
CA VAL A 117 6.62 12.12 -10.96
C VAL A 117 7.10 12.60 -12.32
N ARG A 118 8.41 12.72 -12.51
CA ARG A 118 9.04 13.17 -13.76
C ARG A 118 10.04 12.14 -14.30
N GLY A 119 10.05 11.96 -15.62
CA GLY A 119 11.04 11.19 -16.39
C GLY A 119 12.11 12.10 -17.02
N ASP A 120 12.79 11.59 -18.05
CA ASP A 120 13.88 12.31 -18.73
C ASP A 120 13.37 13.40 -19.70
N GLU A 121 12.20 13.18 -20.31
CA GLU A 121 11.61 14.11 -21.28
C GLU A 121 10.69 15.14 -20.60
N PRO A 122 10.56 16.37 -21.13
CA PRO A 122 9.64 17.37 -20.58
C PRO A 122 8.18 16.93 -20.52
N THR A 123 7.76 16.03 -21.42
CA THR A 123 6.41 15.46 -21.48
C THR A 123 6.23 14.23 -20.58
N ALA A 124 7.32 13.69 -20.04
CA ALA A 124 7.30 12.55 -19.13
C ALA A 124 6.96 13.02 -17.71
N GLN A 125 5.71 13.45 -17.49
CA GLN A 125 5.25 13.91 -16.18
C GLN A 125 3.89 13.30 -15.84
N ALA A 126 3.66 13.02 -14.56
CA ALA A 126 2.39 12.57 -14.02
C ALA A 126 2.25 12.99 -12.55
N THR A 127 1.02 13.12 -12.07
CA THR A 127 0.74 13.33 -10.64
C THR A 127 0.04 12.11 -10.10
N VAL A 128 0.53 11.60 -8.96
CA VAL A 128 -0.04 10.44 -8.26
C VAL A 128 -0.50 10.87 -6.89
N PHE A 129 -1.77 10.62 -6.56
CA PHE A 129 -2.32 10.98 -5.25
C PHE A 129 -2.07 9.89 -4.22
N CYS A 130 -1.94 10.30 -2.95
CA CYS A 130 -1.78 9.41 -1.82
C CYS A 130 -2.67 9.84 -0.64
N SER A 131 -3.12 8.86 0.15
CA SER A 131 -3.75 9.06 1.46
C SER A 131 -2.87 8.45 2.56
N LYS A 132 -2.82 9.12 3.72
CA LYS A 132 -2.19 8.58 4.91
C LYS A 132 -3.22 7.77 5.69
N GLU A 133 -2.97 6.48 5.89
CA GLU A 133 -3.94 5.56 6.47
C GLU A 133 -3.31 4.74 7.61
N PRO A 134 -4.10 4.32 8.62
CA PRO A 134 -3.66 3.36 9.61
C PRO A 134 -3.22 2.04 8.99
N VAL A 135 -2.09 1.51 9.47
CA VAL A 135 -1.63 0.17 9.11
C VAL A 135 -2.43 -0.85 9.91
N ALA A 136 -2.95 -1.89 9.25
CA ALA A 136 -3.63 -2.98 9.92
C ALA A 136 -2.62 -4.03 10.45
N ASP A 137 -2.91 -4.63 11.61
CA ASP A 137 -2.16 -5.77 12.12
C ASP A 137 -2.49 -7.07 11.33
N ALA A 138 -1.88 -8.18 11.73
CA ALA A 138 -2.10 -9.48 11.10
C ALA A 138 -3.58 -9.96 11.14
N ASN A 139 -4.40 -9.41 12.03
CA ASN A 139 -5.82 -9.72 12.16
C ASN A 139 -6.72 -8.69 11.45
N GLY A 140 -6.13 -7.72 10.74
CA GLY A 140 -6.86 -6.66 10.06
C GLY A 140 -7.30 -5.50 10.97
N LYS A 141 -6.85 -5.46 12.24
CA LYS A 141 -7.20 -4.37 13.16
C LYS A 141 -6.28 -3.17 12.93
N PRO A 142 -6.81 -1.93 12.84
CA PRO A 142 -5.99 -0.74 12.73
C PRO A 142 -5.01 -0.61 13.91
N THR A 143 -3.76 -0.29 13.59
CA THR A 143 -2.71 0.04 14.56
C THR A 143 -2.55 1.56 14.68
N ALA A 144 -1.70 2.01 15.61
CA ALA A 144 -1.32 3.42 15.71
C ALA A 144 -0.31 3.86 14.63
N LEU A 145 0.25 2.92 13.87
CA LEU A 145 1.18 3.24 12.78
C LEU A 145 0.39 3.73 11.56
N LEU A 146 0.95 4.70 10.87
CA LEU A 146 0.39 5.27 9.65
C LEU A 146 1.31 4.96 8.46
N ALA A 147 0.72 4.70 7.31
CA ALA A 147 1.41 4.50 6.05
C ALA A 147 0.74 5.32 4.94
N TRP A 148 1.55 5.82 4.01
CA TRP A 148 1.04 6.38 2.77
C TRP A 148 0.57 5.26 1.84
N ARG A 149 -0.60 5.46 1.25
CA ARG A 149 -1.24 4.53 0.33
C ARG A 149 -1.56 5.26 -0.97
N VAL A 150 -1.30 4.60 -2.09
CA VAL A 150 -1.56 5.18 -3.42
C VAL A 150 -3.06 5.25 -3.65
N ASP A 151 -3.57 6.44 -3.95
CA ASP A 151 -4.98 6.67 -4.22
C ASP A 151 -5.19 6.74 -5.73
N LEU A 152 -5.77 5.69 -6.30
CA LEU A 152 -6.13 5.67 -7.71
C LEU A 152 -7.41 6.46 -7.90
N GLU A 153 -7.34 7.53 -8.69
CA GLU A 153 -8.52 8.24 -9.15
C GLU A 153 -9.29 7.36 -10.15
N LEU A 154 -10.26 6.64 -9.62
CA LEU A 154 -11.13 5.77 -10.38
C LEU A 154 -12.52 6.40 -10.43
N PRO A 155 -13.16 6.50 -11.61
CA PRO A 155 -14.54 6.95 -11.66
C PRO A 155 -15.43 6.01 -10.85
N ASP A 156 -16.53 6.54 -10.34
CA ASP A 156 -17.47 5.72 -9.58
C ASP A 156 -18.09 4.64 -10.46
N VAL A 157 -18.26 3.47 -9.86
CA VAL A 157 -18.99 2.36 -10.48
C VAL A 157 -20.48 2.71 -10.38
N ALA A 158 -21.12 2.97 -11.52
CA ALA A 158 -22.57 3.23 -11.56
C ALA A 158 -23.34 2.16 -10.77
N PRO A 159 -24.35 2.54 -9.98
CA PRO A 159 -25.07 1.60 -9.12
C PRO A 159 -25.72 0.50 -9.96
N LEU A 160 -25.66 -0.73 -9.45
CA LEU A 160 -26.39 -1.86 -10.04
C LEU A 160 -27.88 -1.57 -9.92
N ASN A 161 -28.56 -1.34 -11.05
CA ASN A 161 -30.01 -1.33 -11.07
C ASN A 161 -30.50 -2.73 -10.66
N LYS A 162 -31.14 -2.82 -9.49
CA LYS A 162 -31.87 -4.03 -9.13
C LYS A 162 -32.98 -4.21 -10.16
N ARG A 163 -32.96 -5.33 -10.90
CA ARG A 163 -34.10 -5.73 -11.73
C ARG A 163 -35.34 -5.77 -10.81
N PRO A 164 -36.47 -5.13 -11.17
CA PRO A 164 -37.70 -5.30 -10.40
C PRO A 164 -37.97 -6.78 -10.27
N GLY A 165 -38.13 -7.25 -9.03
CA GLY A 165 -38.33 -8.66 -8.75
C GLY A 165 -39.51 -9.17 -9.56
N THR A 166 -39.29 -10.28 -10.26
CA THR A 166 -40.38 -11.16 -10.69
C THR A 166 -40.97 -11.77 -9.42
N GLY A 167 -41.77 -10.98 -8.70
CA GLY A 167 -42.71 -11.46 -7.70
C GLY A 167 -43.84 -12.16 -8.45
N GLY A 168 -43.57 -13.40 -8.86
CA GLY A 168 -44.58 -14.31 -9.38
C GLY A 168 -45.49 -14.77 -8.24
N SER A 169 -46.78 -14.65 -8.51
CA SER A 169 -47.94 -15.09 -7.75
C SER A 169 -47.80 -16.40 -6.97
N LEU A 170 -48.37 -16.39 -5.76
CA LEU A 170 -49.33 -17.42 -5.34
C LEU A 170 -50.65 -16.73 -5.01
#